data_AF-A0A7W1HWM8-F1
#
_entry.id   AF-A0A7W1HWM8-F1
#
_cell.length_a   1.000
_cell.length_b   1.000
_cell.length_c   1.000
_cell.angle_alpha   90.00
_cell.angle_beta   90.00
_cell.angle_gamma   90.00
#
_symmetry.space_group_name_H-M   'P 1'
#
loop_
_entity.id
_entity.type
_entity.pdbx_description
1 polymer ?
#
loop_
_entity_poly.entity_id
_entity_poly.type
_entity_poly.pdbx_seq_one_letter_code
_entity_poly.pdbx_strand_id
1 'polypeptide(L)' 'MQTIANRGVKVYPNGMPDTFTVDHWRCRLVSEAGEGNTVDKAQLISLLQRFNEAGLDVVKTENLYNFDGAKGYSA' A
#
# COMPACT_ATOMS: atom_id res chain seq x y z
N MET A 1 -0.61 6.97 -4.27
CA MET A 1 -0.64 5.49 -4.33
C MET A 1 0.53 5.02 -5.19
N GLN A 2 1.38 4.12 -4.69
CA GLN A 2 2.60 3.71 -5.39
C GLN A 2 2.37 2.49 -6.27
N THR A 3 1.87 1.39 -5.70
CA THR A 3 1.60 0.14 -6.43
C THR A 3 0.36 -0.57 -5.88
N ILE A 4 -0.32 -1.34 -6.74
CA ILE A 4 -1.27 -2.37 -6.32
C ILE A 4 -0.76 -3.71 -6.85
N ALA A 5 -0.80 -4.72 -5.99
CA ALA A 5 -0.51 -6.09 -6.35
C ALA A 5 -1.70 -7.01 -6.02
N ASN A 6 -1.89 -8.05 -6.82
CA ASN A 6 -2.85 -9.12 -6.59
C ASN A 6 -2.07 -10.44 -6.56
N ARG A 7 -2.24 -11.25 -5.50
CA ARG A 7 -1.49 -12.51 -5.31
C ARG A 7 0.04 -12.38 -5.49
N GLY A 8 0.60 -11.23 -5.11
CA GLY A 8 2.04 -10.95 -5.22
C GLY A 8 2.49 -10.39 -6.57
N VAL A 9 1.62 -10.34 -7.58
CA VAL A 9 1.93 -9.79 -8.91
C VAL A 9 1.47 -8.33 -8.99
N LYS A 10 2.34 -7.43 -9.45
CA LYS A 10 1.99 -6.02 -9.65
C LYS A 10 0.96 -5.90 -10.79
N VAL A 11 -0.19 -5.32 -10.47
CA VAL A 11 -1.30 -5.07 -11.41
C VAL A 11 -1.51 -3.58 -11.70
N TYR A 12 -0.95 -2.71 -10.85
CA TYR A 12 -0.92 -1.26 -11.09
C TYR A 12 0.36 -0.63 -10.53
N PRO A 13 0.94 0.37 -11.22
CA PRO A 13 0.63 0.76 -12.59
C PRO A 13 1.17 -0.26 -13.61
N ASN A 14 0.61 -0.24 -14.82
CA ASN A 14 1.07 -1.07 -15.94
C ASN A 14 1.04 -2.57 -15.65
N GLY A 15 -0.08 -3.08 -15.12
CA GLY A 15 -0.30 -4.52 -14.96
C GLY A 15 -0.41 -5.24 -16.31
N MET A 16 -0.16 -6.55 -16.31
CA MET A 16 -0.38 -7.38 -17.49
C MET A 16 -1.88 -7.72 -17.62
N PRO A 17 -2.51 -7.54 -18.80
CA PRO A 17 -3.94 -7.81 -19.00
C PRO A 17 -4.38 -9.22 -18.61
N ASP A 18 -3.51 -10.21 -18.85
CA ASP A 18 -3.81 -11.63 -18.60
C ASP A 18 -3.56 -12.05 -17.15
N THR A 19 -3.29 -11.10 -16.24
CA THR A 19 -3.11 -11.41 -14.83
C THR A 19 -4.45 -11.85 -14.24
N PHE A 20 -4.56 -13.14 -13.89
CA PHE A 20 -5.68 -13.63 -13.10
C PHE A 20 -5.67 -12.97 -11.71
N THR A 21 -6.78 -12.35 -11.34
CA THR A 21 -6.94 -11.63 -10.08
C THR A 21 -8.01 -12.25 -9.19
N VAL A 22 -7.86 -12.08 -7.88
CA VAL A 22 -8.90 -12.38 -6.88
C VAL A 22 -9.34 -11.09 -6.18
N ASP A 23 -10.36 -11.16 -5.34
CA ASP A 23 -10.92 -10.03 -4.59
C ASP A 23 -10.06 -9.55 -3.39
N HIS A 24 -8.76 -9.87 -3.41
CA HIS A 24 -7.80 -9.44 -2.39
C HIS A 24 -6.62 -8.67 -3.02
N TRP A 25 -6.47 -7.41 -2.61
CA TRP A 25 -5.54 -6.47 -3.19
C TRP A 25 -4.58 -5.94 -2.14
N ARG A 26 -3.28 -5.94 -2.46
CA ARG A 26 -2.26 -5.28 -1.64
C ARG A 26 -1.94 -3.93 -2.23
N CYS A 27 -2.31 -2.87 -1.53
CA CYS A 27 -2.00 -1.49 -1.90
C CYS A 27 -0.74 -1.03 -1.17
N ARG A 28 0.25 -0.50 -1.91
CA ARG A 28 1.40 0.20 -1.35
C ARG A 28 1.17 1.70 -1.41
N LEU A 29 1.20 2.31 -0.23
CA LEU A 29 1.01 3.75 -0.02
C LEU A 29 2.29 4.28 0.64
N VAL A 30 2.76 5.43 0.15
CA VAL A 30 3.95 6.13 0.63
C VAL A 30 3.55 7.59 0.91
N SER A 31 4.35 8.29 1.70
CA SER A 31 4.13 9.71 1.98
C SER A 31 4.06 10.53 0.69
N GLU A 32 3.13 11.50 0.64
CA GLU A 32 3.03 12.44 -0.47
C GLU A 32 4.25 13.35 -0.58
N ALA A 33 4.95 13.58 0.54
CA ALA A 33 6.22 14.31 0.57
C ALA A 33 7.39 13.52 -0.07
N GLY A 34 7.16 12.26 -0.45
CA GLY A 34 8.15 11.37 -1.05
C GLY A 34 8.58 10.22 -0.13
N GLU A 35 9.28 9.26 -0.71
CA GLU A 35 9.80 8.10 0.02
C GLU A 35 10.85 8.51 1.07
N GLY A 36 10.84 7.86 2.23
CA GLY A 36 11.74 8.18 3.35
C GLY A 36 11.24 9.27 4.29
N ASN A 37 10.17 10.00 3.93
CA ASN A 37 9.52 10.91 4.86
C ASN A 37 8.73 10.14 5.93
N THR A 38 8.81 10.61 7.17
CA THR A 38 8.06 10.07 8.29
C THR A 38 6.57 10.24 8.07
N VAL A 39 5.81 9.16 8.28
CA VAL A 39 4.35 9.18 8.34
C VAL A 39 3.96 8.93 9.79
N ASP A 40 3.16 9.84 10.35
CA ASP A 40 2.69 9.69 11.73
C ASP A 40 1.47 8.75 11.82
N LYS A 41 1.12 8.35 13.05
CA LYS A 41 0.01 7.43 13.29
C LYS A 41 -1.36 8.03 12.97
N ALA A 42 -1.53 9.34 13.11
CA ALA A 42 -2.80 10.01 12.81
C ALA A 42 -3.07 9.99 11.29
N GLN A 43 -2.04 10.15 10.47
CA GLN A 43 -2.11 10.01 9.01
C GLN A 43 -2.52 8.59 8.60
N LEU A 44 -1.98 7.56 9.26
CA LEU A 44 -2.38 6.16 9.01
C LEU A 44 -3.85 5.90 9.39
N ILE A 45 -4.31 6.40 10.54
CA ILE A 45 -5.71 6.25 10.98
C ILE A 45 -6.65 6.97 10.01
N SER A 46 -6.32 8.21 9.63
CA SER A 46 -7.09 9.00 8.66
C SER A 46 -7.18 8.30 7.30
N LEU A 47 -6.10 7.65 6.86
CA LEU A 47 -6.11 6.83 5.65
C LEU A 47 -7.09 5.67 5.77
N LEU A 48 -7.03 4.88 6.85
CA LEU A 48 -7.94 3.74 7.06
C LEU A 48 -9.40 4.18 7.16
N GLN A 49 -9.66 5.32 7.79
CA GLN A 49 -10.99 5.90 7.84
C GLN A 49 -11.53 6.19 6.43
N ARG A 50 -10.73 6.77 5.53
CA ARG A 50 -11.14 7.00 4.13
C ARG A 50 -11.43 5.72 3.37
N PHE A 51 -10.69 4.64 3.62
CA PHE A 51 -11.00 3.32 3.02
C PHE A 51 -12.37 2.82 3.50
N ASN A 52 -12.61 2.88 4.82
CA ASN A 52 -13.88 2.47 5.40
C ASN A 52 -15.07 3.30 4.88
N GLU A 53 -14.92 4.63 4.80
CA GLU A 53 -15.93 5.55 4.24
C GLU A 53 -16.21 5.26 2.76
N ALA A 54 -15.23 4.75 2.02
CA ALA A 54 -15.39 4.32 0.63
C ALA A 54 -15.99 2.91 0.48
N GLY A 55 -16.33 2.22 1.59
CA GLY A 55 -16.84 0.85 1.57
C GLY A 55 -15.79 -0.21 1.20
N LEU A 56 -14.50 0.12 1.36
CA LEU A 56 -13.39 -0.80 1.11
C LEU A 56 -12.97 -1.46 2.42
N ASP A 57 -13.07 -2.79 2.47
CA ASP A 57 -12.67 -3.56 3.65
C ASP A 57 -11.14 -3.67 3.75
N VAL A 58 -10.58 -3.17 4.85
CA VAL A 58 -9.15 -3.28 5.14
C VAL A 58 -8.94 -4.43 6.11
N VAL A 59 -8.77 -5.63 5.56
CA VAL A 59 -8.58 -6.86 6.35
C VAL A 59 -7.20 -6.96 7.01
N LYS A 60 -6.21 -6.21 6.53
CA LYS A 60 -4.83 -6.25 7.04
C LYS A 60 -4.05 -4.97 6.72
N THR A 61 -3.17 -4.56 7.65
CA THR A 61 -2.18 -3.50 7.45
C THR A 61 -0.76 -3.99 7.74
N GLU A 62 0.21 -3.52 6.97
CA GLU A 62 1.65 -3.71 7.22
C GLU A 62 2.35 -2.35 7.02
N ASN A 63 3.06 -1.86 8.03
CA ASN A 63 3.77 -0.58 7.93
C ASN A 63 5.11 -0.77 7.22
N LEU A 64 5.48 0.22 6.39
CA LEU A 64 6.76 0.25 5.70
C LEU A 64 7.78 0.97 6.59
N TYR A 65 8.72 0.21 7.15
CA TYR A 65 9.79 0.77 7.97
C TYR A 65 11.12 0.78 7.22
N ASN A 66 11.93 1.79 7.54
CA ASN A 66 13.35 1.78 7.25
C ASN A 66 14.11 1.43 8.53
N PHE A 67 15.09 0.56 8.42
CA PHE A 67 16.01 0.19 9.49
C PHE A 67 17.40 0.64 9.10
N ASP A 68 18.04 1.46 9.93
CA ASP A 68 19.37 2.03 9.67
C ASP A 68 19.49 2.70 8.28
N GLY A 69 18.43 3.39 7.86
CA GLY A 69 18.36 4.06 6.56
C GLY A 69 18.07 3.13 5.37
N ALA A 70 18.02 1.81 5.56
CA ALA A 70 17.68 0.83 4.53
C ALA A 70 16.20 0.41 4.59
N LYS A 71 15.61 0.09 3.43
CA LYS A 71 14.20 -0.36 3.36
C LYS A 71 14.05 -1.74 3.99
N GLY A 72 13.15 -1.86 4.96
CA GLY A 72 12.77 -3.13 5.60
C GLY A 72 11.68 -3.91 4.86
N TYR A 73 11.45 -3.60 3.57
CA TYR A 73 10.38 -4.16 2.75
C TYR A 73 10.87 -4.37 1.32
N SER A 74 10.31 -5.37 0.63
CA SER A 74 10.65 -5.66 -0.77
C SER A 74 10.11 -4.57 -1.70
N ALA A 75 10.66 -4.46 -2.91
CA ALA A 75 10.03 -3.70 -4.00
C ALA A 75 8.60 -4.20 -4.29
#